data_AF-A0A7X1YBA7-F1
#
_entry.id   AF-A0A7X1YBA7-F1
#
_cell.length_a   1.000
_cell.length_b   1.000
_cell.length_c   1.000
_cell.angle_alpha   90.00
_cell.angle_beta   90.00
_cell.angle_gamma   90.00
#
_symmetry.space_group_name_H-M   'P 1'
#
loop_
_entity.id
_entity.type
_entity.pdbx_description
1 polymer ?
#
loop_
_entity_poly.entity_id
_entity_poly.type
_entity_poly.pdbx_seq_one_letter_code
_entity_poly.pdbx_strand_id
1 'polypeptide(L)'
;MSLIASDHFRIVVGLGKSGMSLVRFLASRGVSFAVADTRENPPELATLRRDYPQVDVRCGELDVEFLCRADELYVSPGLALATPALQAAAARGVKLSGDIDLFARNAKAPIVAISGSNAKSTVTTLVGEMAAAAGKRVAVGGNLGTPALDLLSDDIELYVMELSSFQLETTNDLGAEVATVLNISEDHMDRYSGLPAYHLAKHRIFRGARQVVFNRQDALTRPLMGEGLPCWSFGLSVPDFKAFGLREEQGEKYLAFEFQNLMPVRELKIRGAHNQANALAALALGHAVGLPFDAMLSSLRTFAGLEHRCQWVRELDGVSYYNDSKATNVGAALAAIEGLGSDMDGKLILIAGGDGKGADFSGLRDSVAKHCRAVVLMGRDSGLIADALGDAVPQIRATSLDDAIAQSRAQARPGDAVLLSPACASFDMFKNYEERGHLFARAVEALA
;
A
#
# COMPACT_ATOMS: atom_id res chain seq x y z
N MET A 1 39.45 20.36 -10.11
CA MET A 1 39.00 19.01 -10.51
C MET A 1 38.13 19.19 -11.74
N SER A 2 38.50 18.56 -12.86
CA SER A 2 37.72 18.60 -14.10
C SER A 2 36.41 17.87 -13.85
N LEU A 3 35.30 18.60 -13.87
CA LEU A 3 33.96 18.03 -14.02
C LEU A 3 33.94 17.40 -15.41
N ILE A 4 33.94 16.08 -15.48
CA ILE A 4 33.50 15.38 -16.69
C ILE A 4 32.01 15.70 -16.78
N ALA A 5 31.65 16.72 -17.57
CA ALA A 5 30.26 16.95 -17.93
C ALA A 5 29.80 15.67 -18.64
N SER A 6 28.90 14.91 -18.01
CA SER A 6 28.29 13.79 -18.71
C SER A 6 27.41 14.37 -19.82
N ASP A 7 27.59 13.91 -21.06
CA ASP A 7 26.74 14.27 -22.19
C ASP A 7 25.28 13.77 -22.04
N HIS A 8 24.95 13.14 -20.91
CA HIS A 8 23.65 12.57 -20.64
C HIS A 8 22.66 13.59 -20.10
N PHE A 9 21.64 13.91 -20.89
CA PHE A 9 20.54 14.79 -20.50
C PHE A 9 19.33 13.96 -20.07
N ARG A 10 18.72 14.33 -18.93
CA ARG A 10 17.57 13.63 -18.35
C ARG A 10 16.38 14.55 -18.24
N ILE A 11 15.16 14.01 -18.32
CA ILE A 11 13.96 14.78 -18.01
C ILE A 11 13.14 14.05 -16.95
N VAL A 12 12.78 14.75 -15.89
CA VAL A 12 11.79 14.28 -14.91
C VAL A 12 10.40 14.64 -15.44
N VAL A 13 9.54 13.65 -15.64
CA VAL A 13 8.18 13.84 -16.15
C VAL A 13 7.19 13.60 -15.01
N GLY A 14 6.62 14.69 -14.50
CA GLY A 14 5.70 14.73 -13.36
C GLY A 14 6.38 15.14 -12.07
N LEU A 15 5.98 16.30 -11.54
CA LEU A 15 6.38 16.86 -10.26
C LEU A 15 5.39 16.44 -9.14
N GLY A 16 5.72 16.79 -7.91
CA GLY A 16 5.15 16.27 -6.67
C GLY A 16 6.24 15.64 -5.81
N LYS A 17 5.88 14.89 -4.76
CA LYS A 17 6.87 14.35 -3.81
C LYS A 17 7.94 13.47 -4.48
N SER A 18 7.54 12.50 -5.30
CA SER A 18 8.47 11.62 -6.03
C SER A 18 9.29 12.38 -7.08
N GLY A 19 8.65 13.26 -7.86
CA GLY A 19 9.34 14.08 -8.85
C GLY A 19 10.37 15.03 -8.22
N MET A 20 10.04 15.63 -7.08
CA MET A 20 10.95 16.49 -6.34
C MET A 20 12.11 15.70 -5.71
N SER A 21 11.88 14.45 -5.31
CA SER A 21 12.96 13.55 -4.86
C SER A 21 13.92 13.20 -6.01
N LEU A 22 13.42 12.97 -7.22
CA LEU A 22 14.24 12.84 -8.43
C LEU A 22 15.08 14.10 -8.70
N VAL A 23 14.46 15.28 -8.61
CA VAL A 23 15.14 16.58 -8.76
C VAL A 23 16.29 16.72 -7.76
N ARG A 24 16.04 16.48 -6.47
CA ARG A 24 17.07 16.51 -5.41
C ARG A 24 18.20 15.52 -5.70
N PHE A 25 17.85 14.29 -6.09
CA PHE A 25 18.81 13.24 -6.37
C PHE A 25 19.72 13.62 -7.55
N LEU A 26 19.15 14.01 -8.69
CA LEU A 26 19.92 14.37 -9.89
C LEU A 26 20.81 15.59 -9.63
N ALA A 27 20.28 16.60 -8.94
CA ALA A 27 21.04 17.79 -8.58
C ALA A 27 22.21 17.47 -7.65
N SER A 28 22.02 16.61 -6.64
CA SER A 28 23.11 16.21 -5.72
C SER A 28 24.23 15.42 -6.40
N ARG A 29 23.94 14.81 -7.56
CA ARG A 29 24.91 14.11 -8.42
C ARG A 29 25.53 14.99 -9.50
N GLY A 30 25.13 16.26 -9.61
CA GLY A 30 25.57 17.17 -10.66
C GLY A 30 25.15 16.74 -12.07
N VAL A 31 24.08 15.94 -12.19
CA VAL A 31 23.55 15.50 -13.48
C VAL A 31 22.72 16.63 -14.10
N SER A 32 22.85 16.85 -15.41
CA SER A 32 22.02 17.81 -16.13
C SER A 32 20.62 17.26 -16.38
N PHE A 33 19.59 18.02 -16.01
CA PHE A 33 18.21 17.61 -16.21
C PHE A 33 17.26 18.80 -16.40
N ALA A 34 16.07 18.49 -16.91
CA ALA A 34 14.92 19.39 -16.94
C ALA A 34 13.68 18.69 -16.35
N VAL A 35 12.60 19.45 -16.17
CA VAL A 35 11.32 18.95 -15.65
C VAL A 35 10.19 19.28 -16.60
N ALA A 36 9.31 18.30 -16.83
CA ALA A 36 8.05 18.47 -17.55
C ALA A 36 6.88 18.04 -16.66
N ASP A 37 5.76 18.76 -16.66
CA ASP A 37 4.53 18.36 -15.97
C ASP A 37 3.30 18.75 -16.77
N THR A 38 2.29 17.87 -16.81
CA THR A 38 1.04 18.13 -17.54
C THR A 38 0.16 19.20 -16.92
N ARG A 39 0.37 19.51 -15.64
CA ARG A 39 -0.37 20.55 -14.91
C ARG A 39 0.33 21.89 -15.05
N GLU A 40 -0.46 22.96 -15.16
CA GLU A 40 0.04 24.34 -15.15
C GLU A 40 0.72 24.71 -13.82
N ASN A 41 0.16 24.24 -12.71
CA ASN A 41 0.66 24.50 -11.36
C ASN A 41 0.78 23.18 -10.56
N PRO A 42 1.77 22.33 -10.86
CA PRO A 42 1.94 21.09 -10.14
C PRO A 42 2.44 21.33 -8.71
N PRO A 43 2.17 20.40 -7.77
CA PRO A 43 2.76 20.44 -6.43
C PRO A 43 4.30 20.50 -6.50
N GLU A 44 4.93 21.14 -5.53
CA GLU A 44 6.39 21.38 -5.45
C GLU A 44 6.98 22.33 -6.53
N LEU A 45 6.18 22.92 -7.43
CA LEU A 45 6.70 23.85 -8.43
C LEU A 45 7.41 25.07 -7.81
N ALA A 46 6.80 25.65 -6.77
CA ALA A 46 7.39 26.78 -6.05
C ALA A 46 8.70 26.40 -5.35
N THR A 47 8.75 25.21 -4.74
CA THR A 47 9.97 24.64 -4.13
C THR A 47 11.07 24.48 -5.16
N LEU A 48 10.76 23.85 -6.31
CA LEU A 48 11.73 23.65 -7.38
C LEU A 48 12.28 24.99 -7.88
N ARG A 49 11.42 25.95 -8.21
CA ARG A 49 11.85 27.27 -8.71
C ARG A 49 12.72 28.04 -7.72
N ARG A 50 12.47 27.88 -6.41
CA ARG A 50 13.25 28.52 -5.35
C ARG A 50 14.61 27.85 -5.16
N ASP A 51 14.64 26.53 -5.08
CA ASP A 51 15.82 25.77 -4.67
C ASP A 51 16.72 25.35 -5.86
N TYR A 52 16.15 25.29 -7.07
CA TYR A 52 16.82 24.90 -8.31
C TYR A 52 16.42 25.83 -9.48
N PRO A 53 16.64 27.15 -9.38
CA PRO A 53 16.20 28.13 -10.38
C PRO A 53 16.81 27.95 -11.78
N GLN A 54 17.92 27.20 -11.87
CA GLN A 54 18.62 26.88 -13.13
C GLN A 54 17.97 25.75 -13.94
N VAL A 55 17.03 24.99 -13.35
CA VAL A 55 16.38 23.86 -14.01
C VAL A 55 15.31 24.37 -14.97
N ASP A 56 15.36 23.96 -16.24
CA ASP A 56 14.30 24.23 -17.20
C ASP A 56 13.03 23.46 -16.80
N VAL A 57 11.91 24.16 -16.65
CA VAL A 57 10.62 23.58 -16.24
C VAL A 57 9.56 23.94 -17.25
N ARG A 58 8.94 22.92 -17.85
CA ARG A 58 7.83 23.07 -18.79
C ARG A 58 6.54 22.50 -18.19
N CYS A 59 5.52 23.33 -18.12
CA CYS A 59 4.20 22.96 -17.64
C CYS A 59 3.20 22.99 -18.81
N GLY A 60 2.14 22.19 -18.70
CA GLY A 60 1.13 22.04 -19.76
C GLY A 60 1.37 20.82 -20.65
N GLU A 61 0.92 20.86 -21.89
CA GLU A 61 1.04 19.71 -22.80
C GLU A 61 2.50 19.25 -22.97
N LEU A 62 2.72 17.92 -22.98
CA LEU A 62 4.05 17.34 -23.13
C LEU A 62 4.56 17.47 -24.56
N ASP A 63 5.56 18.33 -24.76
CA ASP A 63 6.26 18.52 -26.03
C ASP A 63 7.15 17.30 -26.36
N VAL A 64 6.77 16.55 -27.40
CA VAL A 64 7.50 15.35 -27.86
C VAL A 64 8.92 15.66 -28.27
N GLU A 65 9.16 16.75 -28.99
CA GLU A 65 10.51 17.10 -29.46
C GLU A 65 11.41 17.44 -28.27
N PHE A 66 10.87 18.11 -27.26
CA PHE A 66 11.58 18.33 -26.01
C PHE A 66 11.92 17.02 -25.28
N LEU A 67 10.96 16.11 -25.14
CA LEU A 67 11.19 14.81 -24.50
C LEU A 67 12.26 13.99 -25.24
N CYS A 68 12.31 14.08 -26.56
CA CYS A 68 13.29 13.37 -27.40
C CYS A 68 14.72 13.87 -27.26
N ARG A 69 14.95 15.01 -26.61
CA ARG A 69 16.30 15.51 -26.31
C ARG A 69 16.98 14.75 -25.18
N ALA A 70 16.22 14.03 -24.35
CA ALA A 70 16.75 13.29 -23.22
C ALA A 70 17.15 11.87 -23.63
N ASP A 71 18.16 11.35 -22.96
CA ASP A 71 18.56 9.94 -23.07
C ASP A 71 17.65 9.04 -22.21
N GLU A 72 17.09 9.57 -21.11
CA GLU A 72 16.16 8.85 -20.23
C GLU A 72 15.15 9.83 -19.60
N LEU A 73 13.89 9.41 -19.60
CA LEU A 73 12.79 10.07 -18.90
C LEU A 73 12.55 9.36 -17.57
N TYR A 74 12.58 10.11 -16.46
CA TYR A 74 12.11 9.63 -15.16
C TYR A 74 10.64 9.98 -14.99
N VAL A 75 9.78 9.01 -15.28
CA VAL A 75 8.33 9.17 -15.31
C VAL A 75 7.74 8.91 -13.92
N SER A 76 7.05 9.91 -13.39
CA SER A 76 6.31 9.81 -12.13
C SER A 76 5.23 8.73 -12.22
N PRO A 77 5.02 7.93 -11.15
CA PRO A 77 4.01 6.86 -11.17
C PRO A 77 2.59 7.39 -11.40
N GLY A 78 2.31 8.67 -11.14
CA GLY A 78 0.99 9.27 -11.40
C GLY A 78 0.65 9.47 -12.89
N LEU A 79 1.63 9.36 -13.79
CA LEU A 79 1.43 9.51 -15.23
C LEU A 79 1.33 8.13 -15.88
N ALA A 80 0.33 7.93 -16.74
CA ALA A 80 0.18 6.67 -17.46
C ALA A 80 1.28 6.53 -18.52
N LEU A 81 1.96 5.38 -18.57
CA LEU A 81 2.98 5.16 -19.60
C LEU A 81 2.40 5.17 -21.01
N ALA A 82 1.11 4.86 -21.15
CA ALA A 82 0.38 4.96 -22.42
C ALA A 82 0.16 6.40 -22.92
N THR A 83 0.56 7.44 -22.16
CA THR A 83 0.49 8.82 -22.61
C THR A 83 1.18 8.97 -23.98
N PRO A 84 0.49 9.51 -25.02
CA PRO A 84 1.01 9.51 -26.39
C PRO A 84 2.41 10.12 -26.54
N ALA A 85 2.69 11.21 -25.83
CA ALA A 85 4.01 11.86 -25.88
C ALA A 85 5.14 10.97 -25.33
N LEU A 86 4.88 10.20 -24.26
CA LEU A 86 5.86 9.25 -23.71
C LEU A 86 6.11 8.09 -24.67
N GLN A 87 5.06 7.57 -25.29
CA GLN A 87 5.16 6.50 -26.29
C GLN A 87 5.94 6.96 -27.53
N ALA A 88 5.69 8.20 -27.99
CA ALA A 88 6.42 8.78 -29.11
C ALA A 88 7.92 8.95 -28.81
N ALA A 89 8.27 9.42 -27.61
CA ALA A 89 9.66 9.51 -27.18
C ALA A 89 10.33 8.12 -27.06
N ALA A 90 9.64 7.14 -26.47
CA ALA A 90 10.14 5.77 -26.36
C ALA A 90 10.35 5.11 -27.74
N ALA A 91 9.45 5.34 -28.69
CA ALA A 91 9.58 4.85 -30.06
C ALA A 91 10.79 5.45 -30.80
N ARG A 92 11.29 6.61 -30.35
CA ARG A 92 12.50 7.26 -30.85
C ARG A 92 13.77 6.86 -30.06
N GLY A 93 13.66 5.86 -29.18
CA GLY A 93 14.79 5.29 -28.45
C GLY A 93 15.06 5.91 -27.07
N VAL A 94 14.23 6.85 -26.61
CA VAL A 94 14.38 7.42 -25.27
C VAL A 94 14.00 6.38 -24.22
N LYS A 95 14.89 6.15 -23.24
CA LYS A 95 14.62 5.19 -22.17
C LYS A 95 13.56 5.75 -21.20
N LEU A 96 12.58 4.93 -20.81
CA LEU A 96 11.65 5.26 -19.73
C LEU A 96 12.09 4.56 -18.44
N SER A 97 12.11 5.28 -17.33
CA SER A 97 12.46 4.75 -16.00
C SER A 97 11.70 5.49 -14.91
N GLY A 98 11.70 4.96 -13.69
CA GLY A 98 11.04 5.56 -12.53
C GLY A 98 12.02 5.96 -11.43
N ASP A 99 11.48 6.55 -10.36
CA ASP A 99 12.20 6.81 -9.11
C ASP A 99 12.74 5.51 -8.48
N ILE A 100 11.94 4.44 -8.48
CA ILE A 100 12.33 3.13 -7.95
C ILE A 100 13.44 2.48 -8.78
N ASP A 101 13.39 2.59 -10.11
CA ASP A 101 14.43 2.06 -10.99
C ASP A 101 15.77 2.76 -10.74
N LEU A 102 15.74 4.09 -10.55
CA LEU A 102 16.93 4.86 -10.20
C LEU A 102 17.42 4.54 -8.78
N PHE A 103 16.51 4.33 -7.83
CA PHE A 103 16.84 3.89 -6.47
C PHE A 103 17.56 2.55 -6.47
N ALA A 104 17.03 1.54 -7.17
CA ALA A 104 17.60 0.20 -7.24
C ALA A 104 19.04 0.21 -7.77
N ARG A 105 19.33 1.06 -8.76
CA ARG A 105 20.69 1.24 -9.32
C ARG A 105 21.70 1.85 -8.33
N ASN A 106 21.22 2.52 -7.28
CA ASN A 106 22.05 3.29 -6.36
C ASN A 106 22.03 2.77 -4.91
N ALA A 107 21.10 1.87 -4.58
CA ALA A 107 21.02 1.24 -3.27
C ALA A 107 22.25 0.34 -3.04
N LYS A 108 22.95 0.55 -1.93
CA LYS A 108 24.14 -0.22 -1.54
C LYS A 108 23.86 -1.32 -0.50
N ALA A 109 22.61 -1.45 -0.07
CA ALA A 109 22.17 -2.42 0.91
C ALA A 109 21.03 -3.29 0.35
N PRO A 110 20.78 -4.48 0.92
CA PRO A 110 19.70 -5.35 0.50
C PRO A 110 18.34 -4.65 0.51
N ILE A 111 17.49 -4.99 -0.48
CA ILE A 111 16.14 -4.45 -0.63
C ILE A 111 15.11 -5.55 -0.32
N VAL A 112 14.26 -5.30 0.67
CA VAL A 112 12.99 -6.02 0.87
C VAL A 112 11.90 -5.30 0.10
N ALA A 113 11.30 -5.94 -0.89
CA ALA A 113 10.31 -5.34 -1.77
C ALA A 113 8.91 -5.91 -1.54
N ILE A 114 7.94 -5.05 -1.25
CA ILE A 114 6.59 -5.46 -0.85
C ILE A 114 5.56 -4.79 -1.75
N SER A 115 4.80 -5.60 -2.49
CA SER A 115 3.62 -5.16 -3.23
C SER A 115 2.40 -6.02 -2.91
N GLY A 116 1.27 -5.70 -3.54
CA GLY A 116 -0.04 -6.32 -3.27
C GLY A 116 -1.18 -5.33 -3.52
N SER A 117 -2.42 -5.83 -3.61
CA SER A 117 -3.59 -4.94 -3.60
C SER A 117 -3.73 -4.30 -2.22
N ASN A 118 -3.71 -5.12 -1.17
CA ASN A 118 -3.94 -4.71 0.21
C ASN A 118 -2.76 -5.01 1.14
N ALA A 119 -2.82 -4.47 2.36
CA ALA A 119 -1.89 -4.70 3.47
C ALA A 119 -0.41 -4.32 3.31
N LYS A 120 0.00 -3.83 2.12
CA LYS A 120 1.39 -3.42 1.84
C LYS A 120 2.01 -2.57 2.95
N SER A 121 1.33 -1.51 3.39
CA SER A 121 1.90 -0.59 4.38
C SER A 121 2.06 -1.23 5.75
N THR A 122 1.12 -2.08 6.15
CA THR A 122 1.19 -2.82 7.42
C THR A 122 2.40 -3.74 7.42
N VAL A 123 2.58 -4.54 6.37
CA VAL A 123 3.73 -5.47 6.26
C VAL A 123 5.04 -4.70 6.11
N THR A 124 5.07 -3.63 5.33
CA THR A 124 6.27 -2.78 5.15
C THR A 124 6.70 -2.16 6.48
N THR A 125 5.75 -1.63 7.26
CA THR A 125 6.04 -1.05 8.58
C THR A 125 6.51 -2.12 9.55
N LEU A 126 5.82 -3.27 9.61
CA LEU A 126 6.21 -4.39 10.46
C LEU A 126 7.63 -4.86 10.18
N VAL A 127 8.00 -5.10 8.92
CA VAL A 127 9.36 -5.53 8.56
C VAL A 127 10.39 -4.45 8.93
N GLY A 128 10.03 -3.17 8.77
CA GLY A 128 10.84 -2.05 9.25
C GLY A 128 11.09 -2.10 10.76
N GLU A 129 10.03 -2.23 11.56
CA GLU A 129 10.13 -2.34 13.03
C GLU A 129 10.89 -3.59 13.47
N MET A 130 10.70 -4.72 12.78
CA MET A 130 11.44 -5.96 13.02
C MET A 130 12.94 -5.78 12.77
N ALA A 131 13.32 -5.11 11.68
CA ALA A 131 14.71 -4.82 11.35
C ALA A 131 15.33 -3.84 12.37
N ALA A 132 14.61 -2.80 12.77
CA ALA A 132 15.05 -1.88 13.82
C ALA A 132 15.22 -2.58 15.17
N ALA A 133 14.29 -3.45 15.57
CA ALA A 133 14.40 -4.27 16.77
C ALA A 133 15.58 -5.25 16.73
N ALA A 134 15.97 -5.69 15.53
CA ALA A 134 17.17 -6.49 15.30
C ALA A 134 18.47 -5.66 15.29
N GLY A 135 18.40 -4.36 15.57
CA GLY A 135 19.55 -3.45 15.62
C GLY A 135 20.06 -3.01 14.24
N LYS A 136 19.30 -3.22 13.16
CA LYS A 136 19.69 -2.78 11.82
C LYS A 136 19.37 -1.30 11.62
N ARG A 137 20.27 -0.57 10.97
CA ARG A 137 19.96 0.74 10.39
C ARG A 137 19.11 0.52 9.14
N VAL A 138 17.80 0.55 9.34
CA VAL A 138 16.80 0.30 8.29
C VAL A 138 16.21 1.61 7.77
N ALA A 139 16.03 1.68 6.45
CA ALA A 139 15.27 2.73 5.81
C ALA A 139 13.97 2.15 5.25
N VAL A 140 12.83 2.78 5.58
CA VAL A 140 11.50 2.31 5.21
C VAL A 140 10.82 3.37 4.36
N GLY A 141 10.31 2.98 3.19
CA GLY A 141 9.46 3.88 2.41
C GLY A 141 9.14 3.41 1.00
N GLY A 142 9.24 4.30 0.01
CA GLY A 142 8.81 4.06 -1.36
C GLY A 142 7.45 4.70 -1.64
N ASN A 143 6.41 3.89 -1.84
CA ASN A 143 5.02 4.36 -1.93
C ASN A 143 4.44 4.78 -0.57
N LEU A 144 5.04 4.30 0.52
CA LEU A 144 4.70 4.65 1.90
C LEU A 144 5.71 5.69 2.41
N GLY A 145 5.23 6.73 3.08
CA GLY A 145 6.10 7.69 3.78
C GLY A 145 7.08 8.42 2.86
N THR A 146 8.37 8.19 3.06
CA THR A 146 9.47 8.88 2.37
C THR A 146 9.72 8.31 0.98
N PRO A 147 9.85 9.14 -0.07
CA PRO A 147 10.22 8.68 -1.41
C PRO A 147 11.54 7.92 -1.43
N ALA A 148 11.65 6.91 -2.30
CA ALA A 148 12.78 5.98 -2.29
C ALA A 148 14.16 6.64 -2.42
N LEU A 149 14.30 7.63 -3.30
CA LEU A 149 15.59 8.30 -3.52
C LEU A 149 16.04 9.15 -2.33
N ASP A 150 15.10 9.64 -1.50
CA ASP A 150 15.42 10.38 -0.28
C ASP A 150 15.90 9.45 0.86
N LEU A 151 15.72 8.13 0.71
CA LEU A 151 16.18 7.13 1.69
C LEU A 151 17.65 6.72 1.47
N LEU A 152 18.22 7.03 0.31
CA LEU A 152 19.56 6.57 -0.06
C LEU A 152 20.62 7.16 0.89
N SER A 153 21.30 6.27 1.61
CA SER A 153 22.47 6.62 2.42
C SER A 153 23.42 5.43 2.54
N ASP A 154 24.70 5.73 2.78
CA ASP A 154 25.78 4.74 2.87
C ASP A 154 25.79 3.99 4.20
N ASP A 155 25.11 4.51 5.22
CA ASP A 155 25.00 3.87 6.54
C ASP A 155 23.83 2.88 6.62
N ILE A 156 22.87 2.91 5.70
CA ILE A 156 21.73 1.99 5.70
C ILE A 156 22.19 0.55 5.44
N GLU A 157 21.69 -0.37 6.26
CA GLU A 157 22.00 -1.81 6.20
C GLU A 157 20.86 -2.63 5.57
N LEU A 158 19.65 -2.06 5.50
CA LEU A 158 18.48 -2.71 4.89
C LEU A 158 17.48 -1.65 4.40
N TYR A 159 16.98 -1.82 3.19
CA TYR A 159 15.86 -1.04 2.67
C TYR A 159 14.58 -1.87 2.69
N VAL A 160 13.49 -1.32 3.21
CA VAL A 160 12.16 -1.95 3.21
C VAL A 160 11.20 -1.08 2.40
N MET A 161 10.85 -1.56 1.22
CA MET A 161 10.22 -0.77 0.17
C MET A 161 8.79 -1.23 -0.10
N GLU A 162 7.81 -0.37 0.19
CA GLU A 162 6.46 -0.50 -0.33
C GLU A 162 6.43 -0.05 -1.80
N LEU A 163 5.99 -0.92 -2.71
CA LEU A 163 5.95 -0.63 -4.14
C LEU A 163 4.52 -0.76 -4.69
N SER A 164 4.03 0.30 -5.32
CA SER A 164 2.77 0.28 -6.09
C SER A 164 2.95 -0.41 -7.45
N SER A 165 1.84 -0.83 -8.09
CA SER A 165 1.90 -1.36 -9.46
C SER A 165 2.42 -0.30 -10.44
N PHE A 166 2.07 0.98 -10.23
CA PHE A 166 2.49 2.10 -11.07
C PHE A 166 4.00 2.33 -11.05
N GLN A 167 4.64 2.22 -9.88
CA GLN A 167 6.09 2.31 -9.77
C GLN A 167 6.78 1.10 -10.41
N LEU A 168 6.18 -0.09 -10.26
CA LEU A 168 6.73 -1.31 -10.82
C LEU A 168 6.72 -1.32 -12.36
N GLU A 169 5.75 -0.67 -13.01
CA GLU A 169 5.71 -0.51 -14.47
C GLU A 169 6.96 0.15 -15.05
N THR A 170 7.55 1.11 -14.34
CA THR A 170 8.76 1.84 -14.74
C THR A 170 10.04 1.30 -14.11
N THR A 171 9.92 0.22 -13.31
CA THR A 171 11.07 -0.49 -12.72
C THR A 171 11.47 -1.63 -13.64
N ASN A 172 12.68 -1.56 -14.18
CA ASN A 172 13.20 -2.52 -15.15
C ASN A 172 13.79 -3.75 -14.45
N ASP A 173 14.69 -3.50 -13.51
CA ASP A 173 15.34 -4.50 -12.67
C ASP A 173 15.42 -3.96 -11.24
N LEU A 174 14.73 -4.62 -10.31
CA LEU A 174 14.68 -4.19 -8.92
C LEU A 174 15.84 -4.79 -8.11
N GLY A 175 16.34 -5.96 -8.50
CA GLY A 175 17.43 -6.65 -7.79
C GLY A 175 17.15 -6.92 -6.31
N ALA A 176 15.87 -7.11 -5.93
CA ALA A 176 15.50 -7.25 -4.52
C ALA A 176 16.17 -8.47 -3.86
N GLU A 177 16.58 -8.34 -2.60
CA GLU A 177 17.07 -9.49 -1.84
C GLU A 177 15.91 -10.45 -1.56
N VAL A 178 14.74 -9.92 -1.22
CA VAL A 178 13.49 -10.67 -1.16
C VAL A 178 12.33 -9.82 -1.66
N ALA A 179 11.44 -10.41 -2.45
CA ALA A 179 10.25 -9.75 -2.98
C ALA A 179 8.97 -10.53 -2.67
N THR A 180 7.87 -9.81 -2.50
CA THR A 180 6.53 -10.40 -2.34
C THR A 180 5.44 -9.62 -3.05
N VAL A 181 4.43 -10.35 -3.53
CA VAL A 181 3.10 -9.80 -3.77
C VAL A 181 2.17 -10.43 -2.74
N LEU A 182 1.61 -9.62 -1.83
CA LEU A 182 0.85 -10.14 -0.69
C LEU A 182 -0.49 -10.77 -1.10
N ASN A 183 -1.15 -10.18 -2.09
CA ASN A 183 -2.45 -10.57 -2.63
C ASN A 183 -2.73 -9.78 -3.92
N ILE A 184 -3.61 -10.29 -4.76
CA ILE A 184 -4.08 -9.67 -5.99
C ILE A 184 -5.62 -9.75 -6.06
N SER A 185 -6.24 -8.59 -5.90
CA SER A 185 -7.68 -8.34 -6.10
C SER A 185 -7.87 -7.12 -7.00
N GLU A 186 -9.05 -6.96 -7.60
CA GLU A 186 -9.38 -5.80 -8.43
C GLU A 186 -9.13 -4.47 -7.69
N ASP A 187 -8.34 -3.61 -8.33
CA ASP A 187 -8.04 -2.25 -7.90
C ASP A 187 -7.49 -1.49 -9.13
N HIS A 188 -7.68 -0.18 -9.19
CA HIS A 188 -7.20 0.66 -10.29
C HIS A 188 -7.67 0.25 -11.71
N MET A 189 -8.93 -0.17 -11.86
CA MET A 189 -9.51 -0.53 -13.17
C MET A 189 -9.71 0.68 -14.10
N ASP A 190 -9.58 1.90 -13.57
CA ASP A 190 -9.47 3.15 -14.33
C ASP A 190 -8.15 3.26 -15.11
N ARG A 191 -7.11 2.54 -14.68
CA ARG A 191 -5.77 2.56 -15.29
C ARG A 191 -5.40 1.28 -16.03
N TYR A 192 -5.94 0.14 -15.62
CA TYR A 192 -5.65 -1.14 -16.24
C TYR A 192 -6.85 -1.66 -17.02
N SER A 193 -6.60 -2.31 -18.16
CA SER A 193 -7.65 -2.94 -18.98
C SER A 193 -8.30 -4.17 -18.32
N GLY A 194 -7.97 -4.48 -17.07
CA GLY A 194 -8.46 -5.62 -16.32
C GLY A 194 -7.41 -6.21 -15.36
N LEU A 195 -7.85 -7.17 -14.56
CA LEU A 195 -7.03 -7.85 -13.56
C LEU A 195 -5.72 -8.46 -14.11
N PRO A 196 -5.68 -9.07 -15.32
CA PRO A 196 -4.44 -9.62 -15.87
C PRO A 196 -3.34 -8.56 -16.09
N ALA A 197 -3.70 -7.35 -16.55
CA ALA A 197 -2.73 -6.28 -16.76
C ALA A 197 -2.18 -5.76 -15.42
N TYR A 198 -3.05 -5.62 -14.42
CA TYR A 198 -2.66 -5.23 -13.06
C TYR A 198 -1.76 -6.28 -12.39
N HIS A 199 -2.08 -7.56 -12.56
CA HIS A 199 -1.28 -8.69 -12.11
C HIS A 199 0.13 -8.63 -12.71
N LEU A 200 0.24 -8.50 -14.04
CA LEU A 200 1.52 -8.41 -14.73
C LEU A 200 2.34 -7.20 -14.25
N ALA A 201 1.71 -6.05 -13.98
CA ALA A 201 2.39 -4.88 -13.44
C ALA A 201 3.02 -5.17 -12.06
N LYS A 202 2.29 -5.82 -11.15
CA LYS A 202 2.83 -6.20 -9.83
C LYS A 202 3.93 -7.24 -9.90
N HIS A 203 3.82 -8.22 -10.79
CA HIS A 203 4.80 -9.30 -10.92
C HIS A 203 6.17 -8.82 -11.39
N ARG A 204 6.29 -7.59 -11.90
CA ARG A 204 7.59 -6.97 -12.19
C ARG A 204 8.46 -6.84 -10.94
N ILE A 205 7.89 -6.87 -9.73
CA ILE A 205 8.66 -6.86 -8.47
C ILE A 205 9.65 -8.02 -8.36
N PHE A 206 9.39 -9.14 -9.04
CA PHE A 206 10.23 -10.33 -9.00
C PHE A 206 11.43 -10.28 -9.96
N ARG A 207 11.56 -9.24 -10.80
CA ARG A 207 12.68 -9.09 -11.73
C ARG A 207 13.97 -8.82 -10.97
N GLY A 208 14.92 -9.74 -11.13
CA GLY A 208 16.20 -9.71 -10.41
C GLY A 208 16.10 -10.09 -8.93
N ALA A 209 14.93 -10.51 -8.44
CA ALA A 209 14.77 -10.89 -7.04
C ALA A 209 15.59 -12.15 -6.72
N ARG A 210 16.31 -12.14 -5.60
CA ARG A 210 17.13 -13.27 -5.13
C ARG A 210 16.32 -14.29 -4.35
N GLN A 211 15.24 -13.86 -3.71
CA GLN A 211 14.33 -14.71 -2.96
C GLN A 211 12.89 -14.24 -3.15
N VAL A 212 11.94 -15.15 -3.01
CA VAL A 212 10.51 -14.88 -3.18
C VAL A 212 9.72 -15.32 -1.96
N VAL A 213 8.78 -14.48 -1.53
CA VAL A 213 7.74 -14.83 -0.55
C VAL A 213 6.39 -14.77 -1.25
N PHE A 214 5.59 -15.83 -1.21
CA PHE A 214 4.24 -15.85 -1.82
C PHE A 214 3.15 -16.31 -0.84
N ASN A 215 1.91 -15.91 -1.14
CA ASN A 215 0.73 -16.24 -0.34
C ASN A 215 0.12 -17.57 -0.81
N ARG A 216 0.03 -18.57 0.08
CA ARG A 216 -0.56 -19.88 -0.26
C ARG A 216 -2.07 -19.82 -0.53
N GLN A 217 -2.74 -18.78 -0.06
CA GLN A 217 -4.19 -18.61 -0.23
C GLN A 217 -4.54 -17.83 -1.50
N ASP A 218 -3.54 -17.29 -2.20
CA ASP A 218 -3.73 -16.54 -3.42
C ASP A 218 -2.73 -16.99 -4.49
N ALA A 219 -3.21 -17.84 -5.40
CA ALA A 219 -2.40 -18.43 -6.46
C ALA A 219 -1.80 -17.37 -7.40
N LEU A 220 -2.42 -16.19 -7.52
CA LEU A 220 -1.92 -15.09 -8.35
C LEU A 220 -0.66 -14.45 -7.77
N THR A 221 -0.31 -14.70 -6.50
CA THR A 221 0.89 -14.13 -5.89
C THR A 221 2.17 -14.87 -6.22
N ARG A 222 2.06 -16.12 -6.69
CA ARG A 222 3.21 -16.99 -6.96
C ARG A 222 3.76 -16.72 -8.37
N PRO A 223 5.02 -16.28 -8.53
CA PRO A 223 5.60 -16.07 -9.85
C PRO A 223 5.95 -17.41 -10.53
N LEU A 224 6.23 -17.34 -11.82
CA LEU A 224 6.98 -18.39 -12.52
C LEU A 224 8.44 -18.32 -12.06
N MET A 225 8.92 -19.38 -11.43
CA MET A 225 10.23 -19.41 -10.77
C MET A 225 11.23 -20.20 -11.60
N GLY A 226 12.45 -19.66 -11.74
CA GLY A 226 13.58 -20.43 -12.23
C GLY A 226 13.97 -21.53 -11.24
N GLU A 227 14.61 -22.58 -11.74
CA GLU A 227 15.15 -23.64 -10.87
C GLU A 227 16.13 -23.05 -9.84
N GLY A 228 16.02 -23.51 -8.59
CA GLY A 228 16.96 -23.16 -7.52
C GLY A 228 16.72 -21.81 -6.82
N LEU A 229 15.77 -20.98 -7.24
CA LEU A 229 15.45 -19.73 -6.55
C LEU A 229 14.89 -20.02 -5.13
N PRO A 230 15.48 -19.48 -4.04
CA PRO A 230 14.93 -19.64 -2.70
C PRO A 230 13.53 -19.05 -2.59
N CYS A 231 12.61 -19.86 -2.07
CA CYS A 231 11.21 -19.51 -1.95
C CYS A 231 10.70 -19.80 -0.54
N TRP A 232 9.95 -18.86 -0.02
CA TRP A 232 9.23 -18.94 1.23
C TRP A 232 7.75 -18.75 0.95
N SER A 233 6.89 -19.31 1.79
CA SER A 233 5.45 -19.09 1.68
C SER A 233 4.84 -18.67 3.00
N PHE A 234 3.76 -17.92 2.95
CA PHE A 234 2.94 -17.63 4.12
C PHE A 234 1.48 -17.96 3.84
N GLY A 235 0.71 -18.18 4.90
CA GLY A 235 -0.74 -18.32 4.81
C GLY A 235 -1.34 -18.89 6.08
N LEU A 236 -2.66 -18.86 6.21
CA LEU A 236 -3.36 -19.27 7.43
C LEU A 236 -3.49 -20.80 7.59
N SER A 237 -3.12 -21.58 6.57
CA SER A 237 -3.03 -23.04 6.66
C SER A 237 -1.79 -23.48 7.44
N VAL A 238 -1.83 -24.72 7.95
CA VAL A 238 -0.70 -25.37 8.60
C VAL A 238 0.54 -25.31 7.69
N PRO A 239 1.68 -24.81 8.18
CA PRO A 239 2.90 -24.72 7.38
C PRO A 239 3.58 -26.08 7.20
N ASP A 240 4.31 -26.20 6.10
CA ASP A 240 5.27 -27.28 5.79
C ASP A 240 6.69 -26.67 5.64
N PHE A 241 7.63 -27.37 5.02
CA PHE A 241 8.99 -26.87 4.74
C PHE A 241 9.00 -25.48 4.08
N LYS A 242 9.87 -24.59 4.58
CA LYS A 242 10.02 -23.20 4.14
C LYS A 242 8.72 -22.39 4.16
N ALA A 243 7.80 -22.72 5.05
CA ALA A 243 6.49 -22.10 5.13
C ALA A 243 6.21 -21.50 6.51
N PHE A 244 5.56 -20.35 6.49
CA PHE A 244 4.95 -19.70 7.65
C PHE A 244 3.47 -19.96 7.66
N GLY A 245 2.90 -20.31 8.81
CA GLY A 245 1.46 -20.52 8.92
C GLY A 245 0.93 -20.57 10.33
N LEU A 246 -0.29 -21.10 10.47
CA LEU A 246 -0.93 -21.30 11.76
C LEU A 246 -0.89 -22.77 12.16
N ARG A 247 -0.53 -23.02 13.42
CA ARG A 247 -0.68 -24.33 14.07
C ARG A 247 -1.62 -24.22 15.24
N GLU A 248 -2.33 -25.29 15.55
CA GLU A 248 -3.21 -25.36 16.71
C GLU A 248 -2.76 -26.49 17.62
N GLU A 249 -2.52 -26.19 18.89
CA GLU A 249 -2.14 -27.14 19.92
C GLU A 249 -2.98 -26.89 21.16
N GLN A 250 -3.71 -27.93 21.61
CA GLN A 250 -4.59 -27.86 22.79
C GLN A 250 -5.62 -26.71 22.74
N GLY A 251 -6.10 -26.36 21.53
CA GLY A 251 -7.08 -25.30 21.32
C GLY A 251 -6.50 -23.88 21.27
N GLU A 252 -5.18 -23.71 21.40
CA GLU A 252 -4.49 -22.43 21.22
C GLU A 252 -3.85 -22.37 19.83
N LYS A 253 -4.02 -21.24 19.13
CA LYS A 253 -3.42 -21.00 17.81
C LYS A 253 -2.05 -20.34 17.95
N TYR A 254 -1.09 -20.77 17.14
CA TYR A 254 0.27 -20.26 17.10
C TYR A 254 0.64 -19.79 15.70
N LEU A 255 1.32 -18.65 15.61
CA LEU A 255 2.18 -18.36 14.46
C LEU A 255 3.31 -19.39 14.44
N ALA A 256 3.57 -20.00 13.30
CA ALA A 256 4.51 -21.09 13.16
C ALA A 256 5.38 -20.93 11.92
N PHE A 257 6.59 -21.50 11.99
CA PHE A 257 7.50 -21.68 10.86
C PHE A 257 7.86 -23.16 10.77
N GLU A 258 7.56 -23.78 9.63
CA GLU A 258 7.69 -25.22 9.43
C GLU A 258 7.03 -26.00 10.59
N PHE A 259 7.82 -26.77 11.33
CA PHE A 259 7.35 -27.59 12.43
C PHE A 259 7.51 -26.91 13.81
N GLN A 260 7.88 -25.63 13.86
CA GLN A 260 8.12 -24.88 15.09
C GLN A 260 7.00 -23.86 15.35
N ASN A 261 6.42 -23.92 16.55
CA ASN A 261 5.57 -22.83 17.05
C ASN A 261 6.45 -21.67 17.49
N LEU A 262 6.13 -20.46 17.02
CA LEU A 262 6.89 -19.25 17.30
C LEU A 262 6.25 -18.41 18.41
N MET A 263 4.96 -18.12 18.28
CA MET A 263 4.23 -17.24 19.20
C MET A 263 2.73 -17.54 19.21
N PRO A 264 2.06 -17.57 20.37
CA PRO A 264 0.61 -17.64 20.43
C PRO A 264 -0.05 -16.46 19.70
N VAL A 265 -1.08 -16.72 18.90
CA VAL A 265 -1.82 -15.69 18.15
C VAL A 265 -2.44 -14.67 19.10
N ARG A 266 -2.86 -15.08 20.30
CA ARG A 266 -3.43 -14.17 21.30
C ARG A 266 -2.49 -13.05 21.75
N GLU A 267 -1.17 -13.23 21.58
CA GLU A 267 -0.14 -12.23 21.89
C GLU A 267 0.00 -11.16 20.81
N LEU A 268 -0.58 -11.35 19.61
CA LEU A 268 -0.70 -10.27 18.63
C LEU A 268 -1.63 -9.18 19.15
N LYS A 269 -1.16 -7.94 19.07
CA LYS A 269 -1.99 -6.76 19.38
C LYS A 269 -3.00 -6.49 18.28
N ILE A 270 -2.59 -6.62 17.02
CA ILE A 270 -3.48 -6.56 15.86
C ILE A 270 -4.35 -7.83 15.79
N ARG A 271 -5.67 -7.67 15.63
CA ARG A 271 -6.66 -8.76 15.62
C ARG A 271 -7.12 -9.10 14.20
N GLY A 272 -7.78 -10.24 14.02
CA GLY A 272 -8.30 -10.69 12.73
C GLY A 272 -7.33 -11.56 11.91
N ALA A 273 -7.93 -12.46 11.12
CA ALA A 273 -7.22 -13.41 10.26
C ALA A 273 -6.30 -12.73 9.22
N HIS A 274 -6.72 -11.58 8.66
CA HIS A 274 -5.89 -10.83 7.71
C HIS A 274 -4.62 -10.29 8.37
N ASN A 275 -4.68 -9.88 9.64
CA ASN A 275 -3.52 -9.40 10.39
C ASN A 275 -2.59 -10.54 10.80
N GLN A 276 -3.12 -11.73 11.07
CA GLN A 276 -2.32 -12.94 11.23
C GLN A 276 -1.55 -13.24 9.94
N ALA A 277 -2.20 -13.16 8.77
CA ALA A 277 -1.54 -13.34 7.48
C ALA A 277 -0.45 -12.28 7.23
N ASN A 278 -0.72 -11.01 7.59
CA ASN A 278 0.27 -9.93 7.49
C ASN A 278 1.49 -10.17 8.40
N ALA A 279 1.26 -10.64 9.63
CA ALA A 279 2.34 -11.01 10.55
C ALA A 279 3.19 -12.17 9.99
N LEU A 280 2.55 -13.19 9.42
CA LEU A 280 3.25 -14.32 8.77
C LEU A 280 4.03 -13.88 7.53
N ALA A 281 3.49 -12.97 6.72
CA ALA A 281 4.20 -12.38 5.59
C ALA A 281 5.43 -11.58 6.05
N ALA A 282 5.29 -10.77 7.10
CA ALA A 282 6.39 -10.00 7.68
C ALA A 282 7.50 -10.93 8.25
N LEU A 283 7.11 -11.99 8.96
CA LEU A 283 8.05 -13.01 9.45
C LEU A 283 8.78 -13.71 8.31
N ALA A 284 8.08 -14.05 7.21
CA ALA A 284 8.71 -14.67 6.04
C ALA A 284 9.73 -13.76 5.36
N LEU A 285 9.40 -12.48 5.19
CA LEU A 285 10.30 -11.48 4.61
C LEU A 285 11.52 -11.23 5.52
N GLY A 286 11.29 -11.06 6.82
CA GLY A 286 12.34 -10.84 7.81
C GLY A 286 13.28 -12.04 7.92
N HIS A 287 12.73 -13.26 7.94
CA HIS A 287 13.51 -14.49 7.94
C HIS A 287 14.38 -14.62 6.67
N ALA A 288 13.83 -14.31 5.50
CA ALA A 288 14.55 -14.38 4.23
C ALA A 288 15.81 -13.48 4.20
N VAL A 289 15.78 -12.34 4.88
CA VAL A 289 16.94 -11.43 5.01
C VAL A 289 17.74 -11.62 6.29
N GLY A 290 17.49 -12.71 7.04
CA GLY A 290 18.29 -13.12 8.19
C GLY A 290 18.01 -12.34 9.48
N LEU A 291 16.82 -11.76 9.65
CA LEU A 291 16.43 -11.17 10.94
C LEU A 291 16.19 -12.27 12.00
N PRO A 292 16.64 -12.08 13.25
CA PRO A 292 16.44 -13.05 14.32
C PRO A 292 14.97 -13.09 14.76
N PHE A 293 14.43 -14.29 15.00
CA PHE A 293 13.05 -14.48 15.43
C PHE A 293 12.71 -13.68 16.69
N ASP A 294 13.58 -13.64 17.70
CA ASP A 294 13.30 -12.92 18.95
C ASP A 294 12.98 -11.44 18.72
N ALA A 295 13.75 -10.75 17.86
CA ALA A 295 13.48 -9.37 17.48
C ALA A 295 12.15 -9.25 16.72
N MET A 296 11.90 -10.15 15.76
CA MET A 296 10.69 -10.12 14.96
C MET A 296 9.42 -10.34 15.80
N LEU A 297 9.45 -11.32 16.71
CA LEU A 297 8.35 -11.65 17.61
C LEU A 297 8.14 -10.57 18.66
N SER A 298 9.20 -9.87 19.10
CA SER A 298 9.06 -8.70 19.98
C SER A 298 8.26 -7.60 19.30
N SER A 299 8.58 -7.25 18.05
CA SER A 299 7.85 -6.22 17.30
C SER A 299 6.37 -6.59 17.11
N LEU A 300 6.05 -7.86 16.83
CA LEU A 300 4.66 -8.32 16.70
C LEU A 300 3.83 -8.18 17.99
N ARG A 301 4.46 -8.27 19.16
CA ARG A 301 3.78 -8.09 20.47
C ARG A 301 3.47 -6.62 20.78
N THR A 302 4.18 -5.69 20.15
CA THR A 302 4.05 -4.25 20.43
C THR A 302 3.37 -3.48 19.32
N PHE A 303 3.38 -3.99 18.09
CA PHE A 303 2.80 -3.33 16.93
C PHE A 303 1.28 -3.18 17.06
N ALA A 304 0.82 -1.94 17.23
CA ALA A 304 -0.60 -1.62 17.48
C ALA A 304 -1.43 -1.46 16.18
N GLY A 305 -0.81 -1.64 15.00
CA GLY A 305 -1.41 -1.31 13.72
C GLY A 305 -1.01 0.07 13.22
N LEU A 306 -1.52 0.43 12.04
CA LEU A 306 -1.33 1.75 11.46
C LEU A 306 -2.58 2.61 11.68
N GLU A 307 -2.38 3.92 11.76
CA GLU A 307 -3.49 4.86 11.71
C GLU A 307 -4.36 4.60 10.47
N HIS A 308 -5.68 4.70 10.66
CA HIS A 308 -6.68 4.51 9.61
C HIS A 308 -6.73 3.11 8.97
N ARG A 309 -6.11 2.08 9.58
CA ARG A 309 -6.18 0.68 9.13
C ARG A 309 -6.77 -0.21 10.22
N CYS A 310 -8.09 -0.37 10.24
CA CYS A 310 -8.84 -0.98 11.35
C CYS A 310 -8.37 -0.48 12.73
N GLN A 311 -8.00 0.79 12.82
CA GLN A 311 -7.45 1.41 14.03
C GLN A 311 -8.57 1.48 15.07
N TRP A 312 -8.37 0.83 16.22
CA TRP A 312 -9.26 1.03 17.36
C TRP A 312 -9.14 2.47 17.86
N VAL A 313 -10.29 3.17 17.96
CA VAL A 313 -10.34 4.57 18.41
C VAL A 313 -10.73 4.64 19.88
N ARG A 314 -11.89 4.09 20.24
CA ARG A 314 -12.39 4.01 21.62
C ARG A 314 -13.52 3.01 21.74
N GLU A 315 -13.92 2.74 22.98
CA GLU A 315 -15.19 2.12 23.32
C GLU A 315 -16.09 3.16 24.03
N LEU A 316 -17.38 3.18 23.71
CA LEU A 316 -18.40 4.01 24.35
C LEU A 316 -19.71 3.25 24.46
N ASP A 317 -20.33 3.24 25.65
CA ASP A 317 -21.63 2.57 25.88
C ASP A 317 -21.64 1.08 25.45
N GLY A 318 -20.49 0.40 25.57
CA GLY A 318 -20.29 -0.98 25.13
C GLY A 318 -20.17 -1.17 23.63
N VAL A 319 -19.98 -0.09 22.85
CA VAL A 319 -19.78 -0.10 21.40
C VAL A 319 -18.34 0.29 21.08
N SER A 320 -17.63 -0.55 20.34
CA SER A 320 -16.27 -0.24 19.87
C SER A 320 -16.29 0.56 18.56
N TYR A 321 -15.34 1.47 18.39
CA TYR A 321 -15.21 2.29 17.18
C TYR A 321 -13.88 2.02 16.48
N TYR A 322 -13.96 1.69 15.20
CA TYR A 322 -12.81 1.39 14.36
C TYR A 322 -12.71 2.33 13.16
N ASN A 323 -11.52 2.91 12.99
CA ASN A 323 -11.15 3.76 11.87
C ASN A 323 -10.39 2.95 10.82
N ASP A 324 -11.06 2.60 9.73
CA ASP A 324 -10.47 1.96 8.56
C ASP A 324 -10.62 2.84 7.30
N SER A 325 -10.43 4.16 7.46
CA SER A 325 -10.55 5.12 6.35
C SER A 325 -9.66 4.80 5.15
N LYS A 326 -8.58 4.02 5.35
CA LYS A 326 -7.68 3.54 4.29
C LYS A 326 -8.31 2.46 3.39
N ALA A 327 -9.44 1.85 3.75
CA ALA A 327 -10.17 0.93 2.90
C ALA A 327 -10.86 1.65 1.72
N THR A 328 -10.06 2.10 0.77
CA THR A 328 -10.49 2.88 -0.41
C THR A 328 -10.91 2.03 -1.61
N ASN A 329 -11.05 0.71 -1.44
CA ASN A 329 -11.51 -0.24 -2.44
C ASN A 329 -12.34 -1.36 -1.77
N VAL A 330 -13.09 -2.12 -2.57
CA VAL A 330 -14.00 -3.18 -2.09
C VAL A 330 -13.27 -4.29 -1.34
N GLY A 331 -12.13 -4.75 -1.85
CA GLY A 331 -11.36 -5.82 -1.21
C GLY A 331 -10.82 -5.45 0.18
N ALA A 332 -10.41 -4.19 0.36
CA ALA A 332 -9.98 -3.69 1.67
C ALA A 332 -11.15 -3.67 2.66
N ALA A 333 -12.31 -3.20 2.23
CA ALA A 333 -13.49 -3.14 3.10
C ALA A 333 -13.99 -4.54 3.49
N LEU A 334 -13.99 -5.48 2.55
CA LEU A 334 -14.29 -6.89 2.82
C LEU A 334 -13.40 -7.49 3.90
N ALA A 335 -12.08 -7.27 3.79
CA ALA A 335 -11.12 -7.78 4.75
C ALA A 335 -11.35 -7.24 6.18
N ALA A 336 -11.78 -5.97 6.29
CA ALA A 336 -12.13 -5.34 7.57
C ALA A 336 -13.44 -5.90 8.14
N ILE A 337 -14.49 -6.02 7.31
CA ILE A 337 -15.80 -6.55 7.70
C ILE A 337 -15.70 -7.98 8.19
N GLU A 338 -15.02 -8.85 7.43
CA GLU A 338 -14.83 -10.26 7.80
C GLU A 338 -13.90 -10.40 9.00
N GLY A 339 -12.80 -9.63 9.02
CA GLY A 339 -11.81 -9.69 10.09
C GLY A 339 -12.39 -9.33 11.45
N LEU A 340 -13.11 -8.21 11.55
CA LEU A 340 -13.74 -7.77 12.80
C LEU A 340 -15.00 -8.57 13.10
N GLY A 341 -15.82 -8.83 12.08
CA GLY A 341 -17.11 -9.51 12.24
C GLY A 341 -17.00 -10.98 12.62
N SER A 342 -15.85 -11.63 12.42
CA SER A 342 -15.59 -13.00 12.87
C SER A 342 -14.98 -13.08 14.28
N ASP A 343 -14.38 -11.99 14.77
CA ASP A 343 -13.68 -11.94 16.07
C ASP A 343 -14.58 -11.37 17.19
N MET A 344 -15.87 -11.10 16.92
CA MET A 344 -16.79 -10.48 17.87
C MET A 344 -18.15 -11.19 17.96
N ASP A 345 -18.78 -11.13 19.14
CA ASP A 345 -20.12 -11.67 19.38
C ASP A 345 -21.25 -10.77 18.82
N GLY A 346 -20.98 -9.47 18.69
CA GLY A 346 -21.91 -8.48 18.15
C GLY A 346 -21.94 -8.39 16.62
N LYS A 347 -22.48 -7.28 16.11
CA LYS A 347 -22.53 -6.97 14.67
C LYS A 347 -21.86 -5.64 14.38
N LEU A 348 -21.49 -5.45 13.11
CA LEU A 348 -20.91 -4.20 12.63
C LEU A 348 -21.98 -3.21 12.20
N ILE A 349 -21.78 -1.93 12.52
CA ILE A 349 -22.43 -0.80 11.85
C ILE A 349 -21.41 -0.21 10.88
N LEU A 350 -21.58 -0.51 9.60
CA LEU A 350 -20.61 -0.13 8.57
C LEU A 350 -20.92 1.27 8.05
N ILE A 351 -19.94 2.18 8.08
CA ILE A 351 -20.00 3.46 7.37
C ILE A 351 -19.26 3.29 6.04
N ALA A 352 -20.01 3.39 4.93
CA ALA A 352 -19.51 3.15 3.57
C ALA A 352 -19.83 4.27 2.57
N GLY A 353 -19.01 4.38 1.53
CA GLY A 353 -19.21 5.29 0.39
C GLY A 353 -18.12 6.37 0.20
N GLY A 354 -18.26 7.13 -0.88
CA GLY A 354 -17.25 8.02 -1.45
C GLY A 354 -17.20 7.93 -2.98
N ASP A 355 -16.03 8.15 -3.57
CA ASP A 355 -15.75 7.90 -5.00
C ASP A 355 -15.28 6.45 -5.23
N GLY A 356 -16.14 5.65 -5.85
CA GLY A 356 -15.97 4.23 -6.12
C GLY A 356 -15.10 3.89 -7.32
N LYS A 357 -14.73 4.88 -8.15
CA LYS A 357 -13.85 4.69 -9.34
C LYS A 357 -14.30 3.58 -10.29
N GLY A 358 -15.61 3.34 -10.40
CA GLY A 358 -16.19 2.31 -11.26
C GLY A 358 -16.02 0.87 -10.76
N ALA A 359 -15.74 0.68 -9.46
CA ALA A 359 -15.66 -0.66 -8.86
C ALA A 359 -17.03 -1.37 -8.85
N ASP A 360 -16.99 -2.71 -8.91
CA ASP A 360 -18.15 -3.55 -8.63
C ASP A 360 -18.29 -3.81 -7.12
N PHE A 361 -19.39 -3.34 -6.54
CA PHE A 361 -19.70 -3.49 -5.12
C PHE A 361 -20.44 -4.78 -4.77
N SER A 362 -20.83 -5.60 -5.76
CA SER A 362 -21.60 -6.83 -5.56
C SER A 362 -20.95 -7.78 -4.54
N GLY A 363 -19.62 -7.83 -4.53
CA GLY A 363 -18.84 -8.64 -3.60
C GLY A 363 -19.05 -8.31 -2.12
N LEU A 364 -19.53 -7.11 -1.78
CA LEU A 364 -19.81 -6.71 -0.39
C LEU A 364 -21.02 -7.42 0.21
N ARG A 365 -21.99 -7.84 -0.62
CA ARG A 365 -23.32 -8.25 -0.17
C ARG A 365 -23.29 -9.35 0.88
N ASP A 366 -22.56 -10.43 0.62
CA ASP A 366 -22.57 -11.61 1.49
C ASP A 366 -21.91 -11.33 2.84
N SER A 367 -20.76 -10.66 2.84
CA SER A 367 -20.04 -10.33 4.07
C SER A 367 -20.81 -9.28 4.90
N VAL A 368 -21.46 -8.31 4.26
CA VAL A 368 -22.36 -7.36 4.93
C VAL A 368 -23.58 -8.07 5.52
N ALA A 369 -24.26 -8.93 4.76
CA ALA A 369 -25.42 -9.68 5.26
C ALA A 369 -25.06 -10.55 6.47
N LYS A 370 -23.87 -11.15 6.46
CA LYS A 370 -23.39 -12.01 7.52
C LYS A 370 -22.94 -11.25 8.76
N HIS A 371 -22.23 -10.13 8.62
CA HIS A 371 -21.51 -9.50 9.73
C HIS A 371 -22.07 -8.15 10.18
N CYS A 372 -22.85 -7.46 9.36
CA CYS A 372 -23.38 -6.13 9.68
C CYS A 372 -24.80 -6.18 10.22
N ARG A 373 -25.13 -5.25 11.12
CA ARG A 373 -26.52 -4.96 11.56
C ARG A 373 -27.16 -3.90 10.68
N ALA A 374 -26.38 -2.93 10.22
CA ALA A 374 -26.82 -1.86 9.32
C ALA A 374 -25.64 -1.29 8.53
N VAL A 375 -25.94 -0.63 7.42
CA VAL A 375 -24.96 0.17 6.66
C VAL A 375 -25.42 1.62 6.62
N VAL A 376 -24.52 2.52 6.98
CA VAL A 376 -24.67 3.96 6.87
C VAL A 376 -23.89 4.43 5.65
N LEU A 377 -24.59 4.99 4.67
CA LEU A 377 -24.09 5.30 3.34
C LEU A 377 -23.95 6.80 3.13
N MET A 378 -22.78 7.25 2.68
CA MET A 378 -22.48 8.66 2.40
C MET A 378 -21.62 8.84 1.15
N GLY A 379 -21.61 10.05 0.57
CA GLY A 379 -20.77 10.38 -0.58
C GLY A 379 -21.33 9.97 -1.95
N ARG A 380 -20.54 10.24 -3.00
CA ARG A 380 -20.93 10.23 -4.41
C ARG A 380 -21.58 8.91 -4.85
N ASP A 381 -20.91 7.80 -4.63
CA ASP A 381 -21.32 6.48 -5.15
C ASP A 381 -22.08 5.64 -4.10
N SER A 382 -22.59 6.29 -3.05
CA SER A 382 -23.41 5.64 -2.03
C SER A 382 -24.64 4.95 -2.63
N GLY A 383 -25.21 5.47 -3.73
CA GLY A 383 -26.30 4.85 -4.47
C GLY A 383 -25.94 3.46 -5.01
N LEU A 384 -24.78 3.34 -5.66
CA LEU A 384 -24.31 2.10 -6.26
C LEU A 384 -24.06 1.00 -5.22
N ILE A 385 -23.50 1.38 -4.06
CA ILE A 385 -23.33 0.44 -2.94
C ILE A 385 -24.70 -0.03 -2.44
N ALA A 386 -25.68 0.87 -2.31
CA ALA A 386 -27.01 0.49 -1.86
C ALA A 386 -27.68 -0.52 -2.78
N ASP A 387 -27.59 -0.29 -4.09
CA ASP A 387 -28.16 -1.17 -5.11
C ASP A 387 -27.48 -2.55 -5.08
N ALA A 388 -26.15 -2.59 -4.93
CA ALA A 388 -25.40 -3.85 -4.80
C ALA A 388 -25.77 -4.65 -3.53
N LEU A 389 -25.99 -3.97 -2.41
CA LEU A 389 -26.39 -4.59 -1.15
C LEU A 389 -27.87 -5.03 -1.15
N GLY A 390 -28.74 -4.37 -1.91
CA GLY A 390 -30.17 -4.64 -1.96
C GLY A 390 -30.83 -4.62 -0.57
N ASP A 391 -31.54 -5.68 -0.22
CA ASP A 391 -32.24 -5.84 1.06
C ASP A 391 -31.44 -6.58 2.15
N ALA A 392 -30.13 -6.77 1.95
CA ALA A 392 -29.28 -7.57 2.85
C ALA A 392 -29.36 -7.13 4.33
N VAL A 393 -29.34 -5.83 4.58
CA VAL A 393 -29.43 -5.22 5.91
C VAL A 393 -30.08 -3.82 5.81
N PRO A 394 -30.61 -3.26 6.92
CA PRO A 394 -31.03 -1.86 6.96
C PRO A 394 -29.96 -0.90 6.43
N GLN A 395 -30.37 -0.02 5.51
CA GLN A 395 -29.50 0.97 4.90
C GLN A 395 -29.96 2.39 5.26
N ILE A 396 -29.03 3.23 5.71
CA ILE A 396 -29.32 4.60 6.18
C ILE A 396 -28.47 5.57 5.37
N ARG A 397 -29.09 6.65 4.88
CA ARG A 397 -28.36 7.72 4.19
C ARG A 397 -27.85 8.73 5.19
N ALA A 398 -26.59 9.09 5.07
CA ALA A 398 -25.96 10.17 5.82
C ALA A 398 -25.45 11.25 4.87
N THR A 399 -25.61 12.51 5.28
CA THR A 399 -25.24 13.69 4.50
C THR A 399 -23.83 14.20 4.80
N SER A 400 -23.26 13.78 5.93
CA SER A 400 -21.92 14.15 6.39
C SER A 400 -21.33 13.03 7.25
N LEU A 401 -20.05 13.12 7.59
CA LEU A 401 -19.40 12.16 8.49
C LEU A 401 -19.97 12.21 9.91
N ASP A 402 -20.27 13.41 10.41
CA ASP A 402 -20.87 13.60 11.74
C ASP A 402 -22.28 13.00 11.79
N ASP A 403 -23.08 13.23 10.74
CA ASP A 403 -24.39 12.58 10.57
C ASP A 403 -24.23 11.05 10.50
N ALA A 404 -23.24 10.54 9.76
CA ALA A 404 -22.99 9.10 9.67
C ALA A 404 -22.65 8.47 11.03
N ILE A 405 -21.85 9.15 11.86
CA ILE A 405 -21.52 8.71 13.21
C ILE A 405 -22.77 8.74 14.11
N ALA A 406 -23.57 9.80 14.03
CA ALA A 406 -24.82 9.92 14.79
C ALA A 406 -25.82 8.81 14.43
N GLN A 407 -26.04 8.57 13.14
CA GLN A 407 -26.87 7.46 12.65
C GLN A 407 -26.32 6.11 13.10
N SER A 408 -25.00 5.93 13.07
CA SER A 408 -24.36 4.68 13.51
C SER A 408 -24.61 4.41 15.00
N ARG A 409 -24.46 5.44 15.85
CA ARG A 409 -24.75 5.34 17.30
C ARG A 409 -26.21 5.00 17.56
N ALA A 410 -27.14 5.56 16.79
CA ALA A 410 -28.57 5.27 16.94
C ALA A 410 -28.95 3.81 16.62
N GLN A 411 -28.15 3.11 15.80
CA GLN A 411 -28.39 1.71 15.42
C GLN A 411 -27.61 0.71 16.28
N ALA A 412 -26.48 1.12 16.85
CA ALA A 412 -25.59 0.26 17.58
C ALA A 412 -26.21 -0.23 18.91
N ARG A 413 -25.87 -1.46 19.30
CA ARG A 413 -26.21 -2.05 20.60
C ARG A 413 -24.93 -2.38 21.36
N PRO A 414 -24.95 -2.48 22.70
CA PRO A 414 -23.80 -2.97 23.45
C PRO A 414 -23.31 -4.33 22.89
N GLY A 415 -22.00 -4.43 22.67
CA GLY A 415 -21.33 -5.55 22.00
C GLY A 415 -21.13 -5.38 20.50
N ASP A 416 -21.83 -4.45 19.84
CA ASP A 416 -21.60 -4.11 18.43
C ASP A 416 -20.34 -3.24 18.26
N ALA A 417 -19.92 -3.03 17.00
CA ALA A 417 -18.90 -2.04 16.67
C ALA A 417 -19.29 -1.17 15.48
N VAL A 418 -18.90 0.11 15.52
CA VAL A 418 -18.97 1.03 14.39
C VAL A 418 -17.66 0.96 13.60
N LEU A 419 -17.75 0.68 12.31
CA LEU A 419 -16.60 0.55 11.42
C LEU A 419 -16.70 1.57 10.29
N LEU A 420 -15.79 2.55 10.26
CA LEU A 420 -15.56 3.35 9.06
C LEU A 420 -14.69 2.55 8.09
N SER A 421 -15.30 1.91 7.10
CA SER A 421 -14.60 1.13 6.07
C SER A 421 -15.25 1.41 4.70
N PRO A 422 -14.81 2.48 4.01
CA PRO A 422 -15.64 3.14 3.01
C PRO A 422 -15.84 2.39 1.70
N ALA A 423 -14.97 1.43 1.38
CA ALA A 423 -14.85 0.78 0.06
C ALA A 423 -14.57 1.74 -1.12
N CYS A 424 -14.43 3.04 -0.85
CA CYS A 424 -14.30 4.11 -1.82
C CYS A 424 -13.18 5.09 -1.45
N ALA A 425 -12.61 5.74 -2.48
CA ALA A 425 -11.74 6.89 -2.29
C ALA A 425 -12.51 8.06 -1.66
N SER A 426 -11.77 9.01 -1.06
CA SER A 426 -12.34 10.09 -0.26
C SER A 426 -12.50 11.42 -0.99
N PHE A 427 -12.06 11.51 -2.25
CA PHE A 427 -11.82 12.77 -2.95
C PHE A 427 -13.08 13.59 -3.27
N ASP A 428 -14.25 12.97 -3.16
CA ASP A 428 -15.53 13.62 -3.35
C ASP A 428 -15.91 14.52 -2.16
N MET A 429 -15.50 14.17 -0.95
CA MET A 429 -15.87 14.87 0.30
C MET A 429 -14.67 15.38 1.12
N PHE A 430 -13.47 14.86 0.89
CA PHE A 430 -12.27 15.12 1.68
C PHE A 430 -11.03 15.27 0.79
N LYS A 431 -9.98 15.93 1.29
CA LYS A 431 -8.71 16.07 0.58
C LYS A 431 -8.02 14.72 0.35
N ASN A 432 -8.09 13.84 1.34
CA ASN A 432 -7.49 12.50 1.33
C ASN A 432 -8.10 11.62 2.42
N TYR A 433 -7.72 10.35 2.44
CA TYR A 433 -8.27 9.39 3.40
C TYR A 433 -7.77 9.65 4.83
N GLU A 434 -6.58 10.25 5.00
CA GLU A 434 -6.03 10.65 6.29
C GLU A 434 -6.92 11.73 6.93
N GLU A 435 -7.34 12.74 6.16
CA GLU A 435 -8.25 13.79 6.65
C GLU A 435 -9.60 13.18 7.07
N ARG A 436 -10.18 12.30 6.25
CA ARG A 436 -11.41 11.56 6.60
C ARG A 436 -11.23 10.75 7.89
N GLY A 437 -10.11 10.03 8.01
CA GLY A 437 -9.81 9.19 9.16
C GLY A 437 -9.59 9.99 10.45
N HIS A 438 -8.87 11.11 10.38
CA HIS A 438 -8.68 12.02 11.53
C HIS A 438 -9.98 12.71 11.94
N LEU A 439 -10.82 13.11 10.98
CA LEU A 439 -12.14 13.67 11.30
C LEU A 439 -13.03 12.64 12.00
N PHE A 440 -13.03 11.39 11.53
CA PHE A 440 -13.77 10.31 12.19
C PHE A 440 -13.27 10.08 13.62
N ALA A 441 -11.96 9.92 13.81
CA ALA A 441 -11.40 9.68 15.13
C ALA A 441 -11.72 10.82 16.10
N ARG A 442 -11.52 12.09 15.68
CA ARG A 442 -11.86 13.27 16.49
C ARG A 442 -13.35 13.35 16.83
N ALA A 443 -14.23 13.11 15.85
CA ALA A 443 -15.67 13.16 16.07
C ALA A 443 -16.13 12.06 17.05
N VAL A 444 -15.58 10.86 16.92
CA VAL A 444 -15.82 9.74 17.85
C VAL A 444 -15.28 10.05 19.26
N GLU A 445 -14.08 10.61 19.38
CA GLU A 445 -13.49 11.02 20.65
C GLU A 445 -14.30 12.13 21.34
N ALA A 446 -14.95 13.01 20.57
CA ALA A 446 -15.80 14.08 21.08
C ALA A 446 -17.21 13.62 21.51
N LEU A 447 -17.58 12.35 21.27
CA LEU A 447 -18.87 11.82 21.71
C LEU A 447 -18.95 11.79 23.25
N ALA A 448 -20.04 12.34 23.77
CA ALA A 448 -20.42 12.30 25.19
C ALA A 448 -21.11 10.98 25.55
#